data_AF-A0A285QRQ4-F1
#
_entry.id   AF-A0A285QRQ4-F1
#
_cell.length_a   1.000
_cell.length_b   1.000
_cell.length_c   1.000
_cell.angle_alpha   90.00
_cell.angle_beta   90.00
_cell.angle_gamma   90.00
#
_symmetry.space_group_name_H-M   'P 1'
#
loop_
_entity.id
_entity.type
_entity.pdbx_description
1 polymer ?
#
loop_
_entity_poly.entity_id
_entity_poly.type
_entity_poly.pdbx_seq_one_letter_code
_entity_poly.pdbx_strand_id
1 'polypeptide(L)' 'MIKSEAIVRAAREVLAHGGPDCLDDRYATLRAVDDAMALGATEDEIKAEMGRQHKTR' A
#
# COMPACT_ATOMS: atom_id res chain seq x y z
N MET A 1 4.20 -13.94 4.40
CA MET A 1 3.91 -12.92 3.38
C MET A 1 5.21 -12.63 2.67
N ILE A 2 5.22 -12.67 1.34
CA ILE A 2 6.39 -12.31 0.53
C ILE A 2 6.29 -10.83 0.10
N LYS A 3 7.42 -10.20 -0.25
CA LYS A 3 7.48 -8.76 -0.62
C LYS A 3 6.38 -8.33 -1.59
N SER A 4 6.11 -9.13 -2.63
CA SER A 4 5.09 -8.83 -3.63
C SER A 4 3.66 -8.80 -3.05
N GLU A 5 3.33 -9.69 -2.12
CA GLU A 5 2.01 -9.68 -1.45
C GLU A 5 1.84 -8.46 -0.55
N ALA A 6 2.93 -8.06 0.14
CA ALA A 6 2.92 -6.88 1.00
C ALA A 6 2.74 -5.59 0.19
N ILE A 7 3.36 -5.48 -0.99
CA ILE A 7 3.18 -4.35 -1.92
C ILE A 7 1.71 -4.25 -2.37
N VAL A 8 1.09 -5.37 -2.79
CA VAL A 8 -0.32 -5.40 -3.21
C VAL A 8 -1.25 -4.99 -2.08
N ARG A 9 -0.99 -5.50 -0.86
CA ARG A 9 -1.75 -5.13 0.33
C ARG A 9 -1.60 -3.65 0.65
N ALA A 10 -0.37 -3.13 0.72
CA ALA A 10 -0.11 -1.73 1.00
C ALA A 10 -0.82 -0.81 -0.01
N ALA A 11 -0.67 -1.09 -1.31
CA ALA A 11 -1.33 -0.33 -2.36
C ALA A 11 -2.87 -0.36 -2.23
N ARG A 12 -3.43 -1.52 -1.89
CA ARG A 12 -4.88 -1.68 -1.68
C ARG A 12 -5.36 -0.87 -0.48
N GLU A 13 -4.68 -0.93 0.65
CA GLU A 13 -5.04 -0.17 1.86
C GLU A 13 -4.97 1.35 1.59
N VAL A 14 -3.89 1.80 0.94
CA VAL A 14 -3.72 3.20 0.54
C VAL A 14 -4.86 3.62 -0.39
N LEU A 15 -5.24 2.81 -1.38
CA LEU A 15 -6.35 3.13 -2.29
C LEU A 15 -7.73 3.04 -1.63
N ALA A 16 -7.94 2.10 -0.71
CA ALA A 16 -9.21 1.87 -0.03
C ALA A 16 -9.52 2.99 0.96
N HIS A 17 -8.49 3.44 1.69
CA HIS A 17 -8.65 4.44 2.71
C HIS A 17 -8.40 5.85 2.19
N GLY A 18 -7.75 6.08 1.05
CA GLY A 18 -7.42 7.42 0.54
C GLY A 18 -6.01 7.89 0.90
N GLY A 19 -5.18 6.95 1.33
CA GLY A 19 -3.77 7.12 1.64
C GLY A 19 -3.47 7.48 3.08
N PRO A 20 -2.19 7.74 3.39
CA PRO A 20 -1.76 8.06 4.76
C PRO A 20 -2.40 9.34 5.32
N ASP A 21 -2.94 10.19 4.45
CA ASP A 21 -3.63 11.43 4.83
C ASP A 21 -5.12 11.25 5.11
N CYS A 22 -5.70 10.08 4.82
CA CYS A 22 -7.13 9.90 5.00
C CYS A 22 -7.50 9.44 6.41
N LEU A 23 -8.58 10.03 6.91
CA LEU A 23 -8.92 10.15 8.33
C LEU A 23 -9.56 8.88 8.94
N ASP A 24 -9.96 7.91 8.12
CA ASP A 24 -10.76 6.76 8.58
C ASP A 24 -9.92 5.64 9.23
N ASP A 25 -8.78 5.25 8.65
CA ASP A 25 -7.88 4.28 9.27
C ASP A 25 -6.41 4.46 8.83
N ARG A 26 -5.84 5.57 9.29
CA ARG A 26 -4.42 5.89 9.10
C ARG A 26 -3.49 4.78 9.64
N TYR A 27 -3.86 4.14 10.74
CA TYR A 27 -2.99 3.15 11.39
C TYR A 27 -2.91 1.85 10.59
N ALA A 28 -4.02 1.36 10.04
CA ALA A 28 -4.00 0.20 9.16
C ALA A 28 -3.17 0.46 7.90
N THR A 29 -3.33 1.64 7.30
CA THR A 29 -2.58 2.05 6.09
C THR A 29 -1.08 2.13 6.37
N LEU A 30 -0.67 2.83 7.43
CA LEU A 30 0.74 2.93 7.81
C LEU A 30 1.33 1.56 8.12
N ARG A 31 0.61 0.71 8.86
CA ARG A 31 1.07 -0.65 9.17
C ARG A 31 1.30 -1.48 7.91
N ALA A 32 0.40 -1.41 6.93
CA ALA A 32 0.55 -2.17 5.70
C ALA A 32 1.76 -1.68 4.86
N VAL A 33 2.02 -0.37 4.85
CA VAL A 33 3.20 0.21 4.21
C VAL A 33 4.49 -0.17 4.95
N ASP A 34 4.50 -0.08 6.28
CA ASP A 34 5.64 -0.46 7.11
C ASP A 34 5.98 -1.96 6.95
N ASP A 35 4.97 -2.82 6.91
CA ASP A 35 5.14 -4.27 6.66
C ASP A 35 5.80 -4.51 5.29
N ALA A 36 5.42 -3.74 4.26
CA ALA A 36 6.03 -3.83 2.93
C ALA A 36 7.49 -3.32 2.94
N MET A 37 7.76 -2.20 3.61
CA MET A 37 9.11 -1.63 3.71
C MET A 37 10.05 -2.52 4.53
N ALA A 38 9.54 -3.18 5.59
CA ALA A 38 10.29 -4.17 6.37
C ALA A 38 10.74 -5.38 5.53
N LEU A 39 10.01 -5.68 4.45
CA LEU A 39 10.34 -6.71 3.47
C LEU A 39 11.20 -6.18 2.30
N GLY A 40 11.67 -4.94 2.37
CA GLY A 40 12.51 -4.30 1.36
C GLY A 40 11.74 -3.76 0.15
N ALA A 41 10.44 -3.49 0.30
CA ALA A 41 9.71 -2.73 -0.71
C ALA A 41 10.09 -1.24 -0.68
N THR A 42 10.06 -0.60 -1.84
CA THR A 42 10.19 0.85 -1.96
C THR A 42 8.83 1.52 -2.09
N GLU A 43 8.76 2.79 -1.74
CA GLU A 43 7.55 3.60 -1.92
C GLU A 43 7.13 3.64 -3.40
N ASP A 44 8.09 3.64 -4.34
CA ASP A 44 7.82 3.63 -5.78
C ASP A 44 7.16 2.31 -6.23
N GLU A 45 7.55 1.17 -5.67
CA GLU A 45 6.91 -0.12 -5.96
C GLU A 45 5.45 -0.13 -5.50
N ILE A 46 5.16 0.46 -4.34
CA ILE A 46 3.80 0.60 -3.81
C ILE A 46 2.98 1.55 -4.69
N LYS A 47 3.53 2.72 -5.06
CA LYS A 47 2.86 3.68 -5.98
C LYS A 47 2.60 3.09 -7.36
N ALA A 48 3.55 2.35 -7.91
CA ALA A 48 3.38 1.66 -9.19
C ALA A 48 2.23 0.65 -9.12
N GLU A 49 2.12 -0.09 -8.02
CA GLU A 49 1.02 -1.02 -7.79
C GLU A 49 -0.33 -0.31 -7.62
N MET A 50 -0.38 0.81 -6.88
CA MET A 50 -1.58 1.63 -6.81
C MET A 50 -2.04 2.09 -8.20
N GLY A 51 -1.10 2.54 -9.03
CA GLY A 51 -1.37 2.94 -10.41
C GLY A 51 -1.92 1.80 -11.26
N ARG A 52 -1.45 0.57 -11.07
CA ARG A 52 -2.02 -0.63 -11.72
C ARG A 52 -3.45 -0.89 -11.26
N GLN A 53 -3.69 -0.91 -9.96
CA GLN A 53 -5.02 -1.18 -9.39
C GLN A 53 -6.06 -0.11 -9.79
N HIS A 54 -5.65 1.16 -9.90
CA HIS A 54 -6.53 2.24 -10.34
C HIS A 54 -6.95 2.11 -11.82
N LYS A 55 -6.08 1.58 -12.69
CA LYS A 55 -6.38 1.35 -14.12
C LYS A 55 -7.27 0.14 -14.38
N THR A 56 -7.34 -0.80 -13.43
CA THR A 56 -8.14 -2.03 -13.54
C THR A 56 -9.57 -1.85 -12.97
N ARG A 57 -9.90 -0.66 -12.48
CA ARG A 57 -11.20 -0.32 -11.91
C ARG A 57 -12.07 0.46 -12.89
#